data_AF-A0A3E0Q6V1-F1
#
_entry.id   AF-A0A3E0Q6V1-F1
#
_cell.length_a   1.000
_cell.length_b   1.000
_cell.length_c   1.000
_cell.angle_alpha   90.00
_cell.angle_beta   90.00
_cell.angle_gamma   90.00
#
_symmetry.space_group_name_H-M   'P 1'
#
loop_
_entity.id
_entity.type
_entity.pdbx_description
1 polymer ?
#
loop_
_entity_poly.entity_id
_entity_poly.type
_entity_poly.pdbx_seq_one_letter_code
_entity_poly.pdbx_strand_id
1 'polypeptide(L)'
;MDSGSHYHDFVHALALINIAIGARHVVLPFDQAIDEQSRTSDPPEFGVAIYEESPEDPVDYFTIRLQDGRFVLTQHGVPHAAPDWVVSAEHLREIFRNPLRFVDDPSRFDLSWLQSCSATVVA
;
A
#
# COMPACT_ATOMS: atom_id res chain seq x y z
N MET A 1 1.92 16.93 -16.98
CA MET A 1 1.77 15.55 -16.52
C MET A 1 0.55 15.51 -15.63
N ASP A 2 -0.37 14.60 -15.93
CA ASP A 2 -1.74 14.62 -15.42
C ASP A 2 -1.80 13.85 -14.10
N SER A 3 -1.73 14.54 -12.97
CA SER A 3 -1.84 13.93 -11.62
C SER A 3 -3.11 13.08 -11.45
N GLY A 4 -4.12 13.28 -12.31
CA GLY A 4 -5.32 12.44 -12.35
C GLY A 4 -5.08 10.98 -12.77
N SER A 5 -4.02 10.67 -13.52
CA SER A 5 -3.71 9.29 -13.91
C SER A 5 -3.20 8.45 -12.74
N HIS A 6 -2.23 8.98 -11.99
CA HIS A 6 -1.61 8.24 -10.88
C HIS A 6 -2.57 8.03 -9.72
N TYR A 7 -3.44 9.01 -9.45
CA TYR A 7 -4.51 8.86 -8.47
C TYR A 7 -5.43 7.68 -8.81
N HIS A 8 -5.90 7.61 -10.06
CA HIS A 8 -6.80 6.52 -10.48
C HIS A 8 -6.11 5.15 -10.42
N ASP A 9 -4.89 5.07 -10.95
CA ASP A 9 -4.10 3.83 -10.95
C ASP A 9 -3.83 3.35 -9.51
N PHE A 10 -3.48 4.27 -8.60
CA PHE A 10 -3.22 3.95 -7.20
C PHE A 10 -4.49 3.50 -6.45
N VAL A 11 -5.58 4.26 -6.54
CA VAL A 11 -6.85 3.90 -5.85
C VAL A 11 -7.38 2.56 -6.35
N HIS A 12 -7.24 2.27 -7.64
CA HIS A 12 -7.63 0.98 -8.20
C HIS A 12 -6.75 -0.16 -7.67
N ALA A 13 -5.43 0.02 -7.66
CA ALA A 13 -4.51 -0.95 -7.08
C ALA A 13 -4.81 -1.20 -5.60
N LEU A 14 -5.08 -0.15 -4.83
CA LEU A 14 -5.46 -0.24 -3.41
C LEU A 14 -6.77 -1.03 -3.21
N ALA A 15 -7.75 -0.82 -4.07
CA ALA A 15 -8.99 -1.58 -4.05
C ALA A 15 -8.77 -3.08 -4.34
N LEU A 16 -7.91 -3.41 -5.29
CA LEU A 16 -7.56 -4.81 -5.60
C LEU A 16 -6.77 -5.47 -4.46
N ILE A 17 -5.85 -4.75 -3.82
CA ILE A 17 -5.17 -5.20 -2.60
C ILE A 17 -6.21 -5.53 -1.53
N ASN A 18 -7.15 -4.62 -1.27
CA ASN A 18 -8.22 -4.86 -0.30
C ASN A 18 -9.13 -6.05 -0.67
N ILE A 19 -9.42 -6.26 -1.95
CA ILE A 19 -10.15 -7.44 -2.42
C ILE A 19 -9.32 -8.71 -2.17
N ALA A 20 -8.03 -8.70 -2.47
CA ALA A 20 -7.14 -9.84 -2.25
C ALA A 20 -7.03 -10.21 -0.77
N ILE A 21 -6.94 -9.20 0.11
CA ILE A 21 -6.96 -9.35 1.57
C ILE A 21 -8.30 -9.92 2.06
N GLY A 22 -9.42 -9.47 1.49
CA GLY A 22 -10.76 -9.92 1.92
C GLY A 22 -11.24 -11.25 1.32
N ALA A 23 -10.85 -11.57 0.08
CA ALA A 23 -11.33 -12.73 -0.68
C ALA A 23 -10.67 -14.04 -0.25
N ARG A 24 -9.46 -13.95 0.27
CA ARG A 24 -8.82 -15.06 0.94
C ARG A 24 -8.80 -14.71 2.42
N HIS A 25 -9.14 -15.67 3.27
CA HIS A 25 -8.45 -15.80 4.56
C HIS A 25 -6.98 -16.14 4.27
N VAL A 26 -6.30 -15.37 3.40
CA VAL A 26 -4.86 -15.37 3.32
C VAL A 26 -4.52 -14.89 4.69
N VAL A 27 -4.05 -15.85 5.49
CA VAL A 27 -3.13 -15.57 6.55
C VAL A 27 -1.99 -14.89 5.83
N LEU A 28 -2.11 -13.57 5.71
CA LEU A 28 -0.98 -12.77 5.39
C LEU A 28 0.02 -13.15 6.50
N PRO A 29 1.33 -13.18 6.25
CA PRO A 29 2.31 -13.41 7.32
C PRO A 29 2.21 -12.36 8.48
N PHE A 30 1.19 -11.50 8.43
CA PHE A 30 0.92 -10.29 9.14
C PHE A 30 -0.48 -10.30 9.79
N ASP A 31 -1.28 -11.38 9.72
CA ASP A 31 -2.62 -11.42 10.35
C ASP A 31 -2.58 -10.96 11.81
N GLN A 32 -1.54 -11.34 12.56
CA GLN A 32 -1.32 -10.88 13.94
C GLN A 32 -0.97 -9.39 14.02
N ALA A 33 -0.08 -8.88 13.16
CA ALA A 33 0.31 -7.47 13.16
C ALA A 33 -0.84 -6.55 12.72
N ILE A 34 -1.66 -7.00 11.77
CA ILE A 34 -2.88 -6.34 11.30
C ILE A 34 -3.94 -6.31 12.42
N ASP A 35 -4.14 -7.43 13.11
CA ASP A 35 -5.05 -7.51 14.26
C ASP A 35 -4.59 -6.67 15.46
N GLU A 36 -3.28 -6.54 15.68
CA GLU A 36 -2.72 -5.72 16.74
C GLU A 36 -2.79 -4.23 16.41
N GLN A 37 -2.44 -3.83 15.18
CA GLN A 37 -2.50 -2.44 14.73
C GLN A 37 -3.94 -1.93 14.56
N SER A 38 -4.88 -2.76 14.12
CA SER A 38 -6.30 -2.37 14.02
C SER A 38 -6.96 -2.12 15.39
N ARG A 39 -6.33 -2.58 16.49
CA ARG A 39 -6.79 -2.35 17.86
C ARG A 39 -6.19 -1.11 18.52
N THR A 40 -5.25 -0.39 17.88
CA THR A 40 -4.73 0.87 18.41
C THR A 40 -5.71 2.02 18.13
N SER A 41 -5.79 2.99 19.04
CA SER A 41 -6.65 4.17 18.87
C SER A 41 -6.18 5.11 17.74
N ASP A 42 -4.94 4.96 17.30
CA ASP A 42 -4.33 5.67 16.18
C ASP A 42 -3.47 4.66 15.38
N PRO A 43 -4.02 4.04 14.34
CA PRO A 43 -3.27 3.10 13.51
C PRO A 43 -2.21 3.86 12.70
N PRO A 44 -1.01 3.28 12.51
CA PRO A 44 0.06 3.96 11.79
C PRO A 44 -0.34 4.28 10.35
N GLU A 45 0.04 5.49 9.92
CA GLU A 45 -0.03 5.90 8.53
C GLU A 45 1.25 5.51 7.79
N PHE A 46 1.11 5.18 6.51
CA PHE A 46 2.19 4.76 5.63
C PHE A 46 2.26 5.67 4.41
N GLY A 47 3.45 6.20 4.14
CA GLY A 47 3.74 7.00 2.97
C GLY A 47 4.04 6.13 1.75
N VAL A 48 3.37 6.40 0.63
CA VAL A 48 3.64 5.78 -0.66
C VAL A 48 4.08 6.83 -1.64
N ALA A 49 5.18 6.60 -2.34
CA ALA A 49 5.68 7.47 -3.39
C ALA A 49 5.64 6.74 -4.75
N ILE A 50 5.15 7.44 -5.77
CA ILE A 50 5.04 6.93 -7.14
C ILE A 50 6.16 7.54 -7.97
N TYR A 51 6.89 6.72 -8.70
CA TYR A 51 7.86 7.20 -9.68
C TYR A 51 7.53 6.74 -11.10
N GLU A 52 7.90 7.53 -12.09
CA GLU A 52 7.82 7.13 -13.50
C GLU A 52 9.15 6.54 -13.98
N GLU A 53 10.25 7.27 -13.78
CA GLU A 53 11.57 6.91 -14.32
C GLU A 53 12.53 6.39 -13.24
N SER A 54 12.62 7.10 -12.09
CA SER A 54 13.57 6.78 -11.03
C SER A 54 12.92 6.78 -9.65
N PRO A 55 13.15 5.77 -8.79
CA PRO A 55 12.64 5.75 -7.42
C PRO A 55 13.20 6.87 -6.54
N GLU A 56 14.32 7.49 -6.95
CA GLU A 56 14.92 8.64 -6.25
C GLU A 56 14.22 9.97 -6.56
N ASP A 57 13.37 10.01 -7.59
CA ASP A 57 12.62 11.20 -8.01
C ASP A 57 11.12 10.88 -8.17
N PRO A 58 10.38 10.73 -7.06
CA PRO A 58 8.97 10.41 -7.11
C PRO A 58 8.12 11.62 -7.53
N VAL A 59 7.14 11.34 -8.39
CA VAL A 59 6.27 12.33 -9.05
C VAL A 59 4.89 12.46 -8.39
N ASP A 60 4.49 11.51 -7.53
CA ASP A 60 3.24 11.58 -6.78
C ASP A 60 3.36 10.87 -5.42
N TYR A 61 2.51 11.25 -4.47
CA TYR A 61 2.60 10.79 -3.08
C TYR A 61 1.22 10.50 -2.51
N PHE A 62 1.09 9.40 -1.77
CA PHE A 62 -0.13 8.97 -1.12
C PHE A 62 0.18 8.61 0.33
N THR A 63 -0.83 8.74 1.18
CA THR A 63 -0.78 8.23 2.55
C THR A 63 -1.93 7.28 2.74
N ILE A 64 -1.64 6.08 3.23
CA ILE A 64 -2.63 5.05 3.52
C ILE A 64 -2.55 4.64 4.98
N ARG A 65 -3.67 4.19 5.54
CA ARG A 65 -3.72 3.58 6.86
C ARG A 65 -4.43 2.24 6.80
N LEU A 66 -4.08 1.33 7.69
CA LEU A 66 -4.83 0.09 7.86
C LEU A 66 -5.95 0.30 8.88
N GLN A 67 -7.20 0.11 8.44
CA GLN A 67 -8.38 0.25 9.28
C GLN A 67 -9.34 -0.91 9.01
N ASP A 68 -9.79 -1.59 10.07
CA ASP A 68 -10.76 -2.69 9.97
C ASP A 68 -10.35 -3.78 8.97
N GLY A 69 -9.04 -4.10 8.93
CA GLY A 69 -8.47 -5.09 8.03
C GLY A 69 -8.35 -4.66 6.56
N ARG A 70 -8.46 -3.36 6.26
CA ARG A 70 -8.39 -2.80 4.90
C ARG A 70 -7.55 -1.54 4.85
N PHE A 71 -6.82 -1.32 3.77
CA PHE A 71 -6.13 -0.07 3.54
C PHE A 71 -7.10 1.02 3.09
N VAL A 72 -6.99 2.19 3.71
CA VAL A 72 -7.77 3.39 3.40
C VAL A 72 -6.81 4.51 3.04
N LEU A 73 -7.07 5.19 1.92
CA LEU A 73 -6.34 6.40 1.55
C LEU A 73 -6.72 7.55 2.50
N THR A 74 -5.73 8.16 3.14
CA THR A 74 -5.92 9.30 4.06
C THR A 74 -5.49 10.62 3.45
N GLN A 75 -4.47 10.60 2.58
CA GLN A 75 -3.92 11.82 1.97
C GLN A 75 -3.35 11.55 0.57
N HIS A 76 -3.37 12.56 -0.29
CA HIS A 76 -2.78 12.54 -1.64
C HIS A 76 -2.05 13.87 -1.92
N GLY A 77 -0.94 13.80 -2.66
CA GLY A 77 -0.21 14.95 -3.20
C GLY A 77 0.75 15.63 -2.22
N VAL A 78 0.85 15.15 -0.97
CA VAL A 78 1.79 15.69 0.02
C VAL A 78 2.88 14.66 0.30
N PRO A 79 4.16 15.00 0.09
CA PRO A 79 5.26 14.07 0.30
C PRO A 79 5.49 13.80 1.78
N HIS A 80 5.71 12.52 2.10
CA HIS A 80 6.31 12.11 3.36
C HIS A 80 7.84 12.26 3.24
N ALA A 81 8.53 12.69 4.30
CA ALA A 81 9.98 12.94 4.25
C ALA A 81 10.81 11.69 3.90
N ALA A 82 10.28 10.51 4.21
CA ALA A 82 10.77 9.21 3.76
C ALA A 82 9.55 8.30 3.52
N PRO A 83 9.20 7.96 2.27
CA PRO A 83 8.08 7.06 1.99
C PRO A 83 8.42 5.62 2.41
N ASP A 84 7.48 4.94 3.05
CA ASP A 84 7.58 3.52 3.42
C ASP A 84 7.56 2.61 2.20
N TRP A 85 6.85 3.03 1.14
CA TRP A 85 6.73 2.29 -0.11
C TRP A 85 7.01 3.20 -1.31
N VAL A 86 7.90 2.75 -2.19
CA VAL A 86 8.19 3.41 -3.47
C VAL A 86 7.82 2.46 -4.59
N VAL A 87 6.92 2.87 -5.49
CA VAL A 87 6.38 2.01 -6.55
C VAL A 87 6.34 2.72 -7.89
N SER A 88 6.59 1.98 -8.97
CA SER A 88 6.54 2.56 -10.31
C SER A 88 5.10 2.74 -10.78
N ALA A 89 4.85 3.82 -11.52
CA ALA A 89 3.59 4.06 -12.19
C ALA A 89 3.24 2.90 -13.15
N GLU A 90 4.24 2.31 -13.83
CA GLU A 90 4.01 1.17 -14.72
C GLU A 90 3.57 -0.09 -13.96
N HIS A 91 4.08 -0.32 -12.73
CA HIS A 91 3.62 -1.43 -11.91
C HIS A 91 2.15 -1.27 -11.50
N LEU A 92 1.72 -0.06 -11.13
CA LEU A 92 0.31 0.23 -10.85
C LEU A 92 -0.58 -0.02 -12.08
N ARG A 93 -0.11 0.38 -13.27
CA ARG A 93 -0.81 0.11 -14.53
C ARG A 93 -0.84 -1.39 -14.86
N GLU A 94 0.20 -2.16 -14.53
CA GLU A 94 0.19 -3.62 -14.71
C GLU A 94 -0.86 -4.28 -13.83
N ILE A 95 -0.99 -3.83 -12.57
CA ILE A 95 -2.04 -4.26 -11.65
C ILE A 95 -3.42 -3.96 -12.23
N PHE A 96 -3.62 -2.74 -12.74
CA PHE A 96 -4.88 -2.34 -13.39
C PHE A 96 -5.20 -3.21 -14.61
N ARG A 97 -4.19 -3.54 -15.44
CA ARG A 97 -4.39 -4.36 -16.65
C ARG A 97 -4.65 -5.84 -16.36
N ASN A 98 -4.18 -6.36 -15.23
CA ASN A 98 -4.23 -7.79 -14.91
C ASN A 98 -4.74 -8.08 -13.48
N PRO A 99 -5.92 -7.58 -13.07
CA PRO A 99 -6.37 -7.60 -11.68
C PRO A 99 -6.44 -9.01 -11.08
N LEU A 100 -6.94 -9.98 -11.85
CA LEU A 100 -7.10 -11.37 -11.41
C LEU A 100 -5.77 -12.02 -11.03
N ARG A 101 -4.68 -11.67 -11.73
CA ARG A 101 -3.34 -12.23 -11.48
C ARG A 101 -2.83 -11.90 -10.07
N PHE A 102 -3.19 -10.74 -9.54
CA PHE A 102 -2.77 -10.27 -8.23
C PHE A 102 -3.73 -10.70 -7.12
N VAL A 103 -5.03 -10.82 -7.43
CA VAL A 103 -6.02 -11.39 -6.50
C VAL A 103 -5.78 -12.88 -6.26
N ASP A 104 -5.41 -13.63 -7.30
CA ASP A 104 -5.11 -15.07 -7.21
C ASP A 104 -3.74 -15.38 -6.58
N ASP A 105 -2.86 -14.40 -6.43
CA ASP A 105 -1.56 -14.58 -5.80
C ASP A 105 -1.09 -13.28 -5.11
N PRO A 106 -1.57 -13.03 -3.87
CA PRO A 106 -1.27 -11.80 -3.14
C PRO A 106 0.22 -11.62 -2.81
N SER A 107 1.03 -12.69 -2.88
CA SER A 107 2.48 -12.63 -2.68
C SER A 107 3.20 -11.78 -3.73
N ARG A 108 2.50 -11.44 -4.83
CA ARG A 108 2.96 -10.54 -5.88
C ARG A 108 2.93 -9.06 -5.49
N PHE A 109 2.22 -8.70 -4.42
CA PHE A 109 2.35 -7.38 -3.82
C PHE A 109 3.62 -7.38 -2.96
N ASP A 110 4.57 -6.48 -3.25
CA ASP A 110 5.71 -6.26 -2.37
C ASP A 110 5.24 -5.52 -1.11
N LEU A 111 4.87 -6.29 -0.10
CA LEU A 111 4.40 -5.83 1.20
C LEU A 111 5.50 -5.93 2.28
N SER A 112 6.77 -6.06 1.88
CA SER A 112 7.89 -6.23 2.81
C SER A 112 8.03 -5.08 3.82
N TRP A 113 7.59 -3.87 3.46
CA TRP A 113 7.56 -2.71 4.35
C TRP A 113 6.63 -2.88 5.56
N LEU A 114 5.53 -3.64 5.44
CA LEU A 114 4.65 -3.94 6.58
C LEU A 114 5.35 -4.80 7.64
N GLN A 115 6.30 -5.65 7.25
CA GLN A 115 7.06 -6.48 8.20
C GLN A 115 7.99 -5.61 9.07
N SER A 116 8.50 -4.50 8.54
CA SER A 116 9.43 -3.60 9.23
C SER A 116 8.75 -2.73 10.30
N CYS A 117 7.42 -2.60 10.26
CA CYS A 117 6.67 -1.88 11.30
C CYS A 117 6.58 -2.67 12.62
N SER A 118 6.98 -3.94 12.65
CA SER A 118 6.85 -4.85 13.81
C SER A 118 7.94 -4.70 14.88
N ALA A 119 8.89 -3.77 14.76
CA ALA A 119 9.99 -3.71 15.72
C ALA A 119 10.48 -2.28 16.00
N THR A 120 9.84 -1.62 16.96
CA THR A 120 10.60 -0.96 18.05
C THR A 120 9.78 -1.05 19.34
N VAL A 121 9.80 -2.22 19.98
CA VAL A 121 9.63 -2.26 21.44
C VAL A 121 10.94 -1.71 22.00
N VAL A 122 10.98 -0.42 22.31
CA VAL A 122 12.04 0.14 23.16
C VAL A 122 11.77 -0.43 24.56
N ALA A 123 12.62 -1.37 24.98
CA ALA A 123 12.70 -1.85 26.36
C ALA A 123 13.30 -0.80 27.29
#